data_AF-A0A956RJ75-F1
#
_entry.id   AF-A0A956RJ75-F1
#
_cell.length_a   1.000
_cell.length_b   1.000
_cell.length_c   1.000
_cell.angle_alpha   90.00
_cell.angle_beta   90.00
_cell.angle_gamma   90.00
#
_symmetry.space_group_name_H-M   'P 1'
#
loop_
_entity.id
_entity.type
_entity.pdbx_description
1 polymer ?
#
loop_
_entity_poly.entity_id
_entity_poly.type
_entity_poly.pdbx_seq_one_letter_code
_entity_poly.pdbx_strand_id
1 'polypeptide(L)'
;MRSSILARPRVLVCLALLLAGCDGGAEKPAPKEPEKQATPEPVKQTAEANVKPTASGLTLVEPKDPNEACASVVYVAWKGAEDAPDDVTRDQAAAKQRAEELQARVAAGEPLAAIASAESDHAKTKAKEGGFGTFTRDKWPEAYPKIAEAVFALKVNETSPVVETARGFAIVQRCAVDKAHTRHILIRYAGADRADDDIKRSKDEAKQLAEKILADIQGGKDFAKQAEQHGEDGTAERGGDLGPIGRGMFVLDYERAAWAMTPGDVAVVESPMGFHVVKREG
;
A
#
# COMPACT_ATOMS: atom_id res chain seq x y z
N MET A 1 47.58 15.56 41.53
CA MET A 1 48.27 14.63 42.47
C MET A 1 47.64 14.76 43.84
N ARG A 2 47.60 13.68 44.65
CA ARG A 2 47.41 13.62 46.13
C ARG A 2 46.20 14.40 46.72
N SER A 3 45.11 13.75 47.16
CA SER A 3 44.92 13.00 48.44
C SER A 3 44.50 13.86 49.64
N SER A 4 43.39 13.51 50.30
CA SER A 4 42.85 14.04 51.59
C SER A 4 41.80 13.03 52.12
N ILE A 5 41.87 12.49 53.37
CA ILE A 5 41.45 13.05 54.69
C ILE A 5 39.90 13.06 54.82
N LEU A 6 39.17 12.34 55.69
CA LEU A 6 39.40 11.33 56.77
C LEU A 6 38.48 10.08 56.56
N ALA A 7 38.50 8.91 57.25
CA ALA A 7 39.21 8.31 58.41
C ALA A 7 38.51 8.27 59.82
N ARG A 8 38.30 7.04 60.36
CA ARG A 8 37.92 6.62 61.76
C ARG A 8 36.44 6.83 62.23
N PRO A 9 35.94 6.10 63.27
CA PRO A 9 36.25 4.72 63.72
C PRO A 9 35.03 3.85 64.17
N ARG A 10 35.27 2.53 64.31
CA ARG A 10 34.69 1.54 65.25
C ARG A 10 33.28 1.75 65.86
N VAL A 11 32.41 0.76 65.65
CA VAL A 11 31.56 0.19 66.71
C VAL A 11 31.99 -1.28 66.92
N LEU A 12 31.96 -1.76 68.17
CA LEU A 12 32.33 -3.11 68.57
C LEU A 12 31.22 -3.68 69.48
N VAL A 13 30.53 -4.71 69.02
CA VAL A 13 29.64 -5.55 69.86
C VAL A 13 29.93 -7.00 69.51
N CYS A 14 30.09 -7.84 70.53
CA CYS A 14 30.50 -9.23 70.41
C CYS A 14 29.34 -10.19 70.74
N LEU A 15 29.64 -11.49 70.53
CA LEU A 15 29.21 -12.61 71.36
C LEU A 15 27.78 -13.17 71.15
N ALA A 16 27.69 -14.28 70.40
CA ALA A 16 27.29 -15.61 70.92
C ALA A 16 26.88 -16.54 69.76
N LEU A 17 26.86 -17.89 69.89
CA LEU A 17 27.80 -18.88 70.46
C LEU A 17 27.26 -20.27 70.02
N LEU A 18 28.08 -21.33 70.10
CA LEU A 18 27.71 -22.76 69.87
C LEU A 18 27.50 -23.13 68.37
N LEU A 19 27.82 -24.35 67.90
CA LEU A 19 28.63 -25.43 68.48
C LEU A 19 29.16 -26.37 67.38
N ALA A 20 30.22 -27.11 67.73
CA ALA A 20 30.70 -28.35 67.12
C ALA A 20 31.15 -28.33 65.64
N GLY A 21 32.11 -29.20 65.35
CA GLY A 21 32.54 -29.59 64.01
C GLY A 21 33.22 -30.95 64.07
N CYS A 22 33.57 -31.51 62.93
CA CYS A 22 34.54 -32.60 62.81
C CYS A 22 35.20 -32.54 61.43
N ASP A 23 36.48 -32.87 61.38
CA ASP A 23 37.26 -33.01 60.15
C ASP A 23 37.17 -34.45 59.61
N GLY A 24 37.42 -34.65 58.32
CA GLY A 24 37.33 -35.96 57.66
C GLY A 24 36.90 -35.87 56.19
N GLY A 25 37.86 -35.61 55.30
CA GLY A 25 37.60 -35.49 53.86
C GLY A 25 37.43 -36.84 53.14
N ALA A 26 36.44 -36.90 52.24
CA ALA A 26 36.31 -37.90 51.17
C ALA A 26 35.79 -37.20 49.89
N GLU A 27 35.94 -37.84 48.72
CA GLU A 27 35.84 -37.25 47.38
C GLU A 27 34.67 -36.29 47.08
N LYS A 28 34.97 -35.27 46.24
CA LYS A 28 33.99 -34.40 45.59
C LYS A 28 33.28 -35.14 44.43
N PRO A 29 31.95 -35.24 44.42
CA PRO A 29 31.19 -35.34 43.18
C PRO A 29 31.12 -33.96 42.51
N ALA A 30 30.99 -33.91 41.18
CA ALA A 30 30.77 -32.66 40.46
C ALA A 30 29.34 -32.11 40.71
N PRO A 31 29.16 -30.79 40.89
CA PRO A 31 27.83 -30.19 41.01
C PRO A 31 27.07 -30.26 39.68
N LYS A 32 25.77 -30.57 39.74
CA LYS A 32 24.88 -30.49 38.58
C LYS A 32 24.61 -29.03 38.21
N GLU A 33 24.55 -28.75 36.91
CA GLU A 33 24.25 -27.42 36.37
C GLU A 33 22.77 -27.05 36.63
N PRO A 34 22.45 -25.81 37.06
CA PRO A 34 21.06 -25.39 37.26
C PRO A 34 20.35 -25.10 35.94
N GLU A 35 19.07 -25.48 35.84
CA GLU A 35 18.24 -25.20 34.67
C GLU A 35 18.13 -23.68 34.42
N LYS A 36 18.43 -23.26 33.18
CA LYS A 36 18.21 -21.88 32.74
C LYS A 36 16.76 -21.68 32.37
N GLN A 37 16.15 -20.64 32.94
CA GLN A 37 14.91 -20.08 32.43
C GLN A 37 15.12 -19.65 30.97
N ALA A 38 14.26 -20.10 30.07
CA ALA A 38 14.32 -19.70 28.66
C ALA A 38 13.87 -18.23 28.53
N THR A 39 14.80 -17.36 28.16
CA THR A 39 14.47 -16.03 27.63
C THR A 39 13.66 -16.19 26.35
N PRO A 40 12.57 -15.42 26.13
CA PRO A 40 11.89 -15.42 24.84
C PRO A 40 12.84 -14.96 23.73
N GLU A 41 12.83 -15.64 22.60
CA GLU A 41 13.68 -15.29 21.45
C GLU A 41 13.29 -13.93 20.85
N PRO A 42 14.25 -13.17 20.29
CA PRO A 42 13.94 -11.93 19.60
C PRO A 42 13.10 -12.20 18.34
N VAL A 43 11.97 -11.49 18.22
CA VAL A 43 11.05 -11.62 17.09
C VAL A 43 11.78 -11.34 15.77
N LYS A 44 11.82 -12.33 14.87
CA LYS A 44 12.45 -12.18 13.56
C LYS A 44 11.61 -11.29 12.65
N GLN A 45 12.06 -10.06 12.49
CA GLN A 45 11.58 -9.11 11.50
C GLN A 45 11.61 -9.73 10.09
N THR A 46 10.41 -9.98 9.54
CA THR A 46 10.18 -10.50 8.19
C THR A 46 8.88 -9.89 7.66
N ALA A 47 8.77 -9.42 6.42
CA ALA A 47 9.84 -9.13 5.46
C ALA A 47 9.43 -7.95 4.56
N GLU A 48 10.40 -7.20 4.04
CA GLU A 48 10.16 -6.21 2.99
C GLU A 48 9.84 -6.95 1.67
N ALA A 49 8.67 -6.67 1.08
CA ALA A 49 8.14 -7.42 -0.06
C ALA A 49 8.79 -7.04 -1.40
N ASN A 50 10.10 -7.25 -1.54
CA ASN A 50 10.85 -7.04 -2.79
C ASN A 50 10.60 -8.19 -3.79
N VAL A 51 9.38 -8.25 -4.33
CA VAL A 51 8.97 -9.28 -5.31
C VAL A 51 9.18 -8.75 -6.73
N LYS A 52 10.25 -9.22 -7.38
CA LYS A 52 10.49 -8.98 -8.80
C LYS A 52 9.38 -9.63 -9.65
N PRO A 53 8.65 -8.89 -10.51
CA PRO A 53 7.58 -9.46 -11.32
C PRO A 53 8.15 -10.45 -12.32
N THR A 54 7.67 -11.69 -12.28
CA THR A 54 8.05 -12.76 -13.22
C THR A 54 6.84 -13.08 -14.10
N ALA A 55 6.87 -12.63 -15.34
CA ALA A 55 5.77 -12.81 -16.28
C ALA A 55 5.73 -14.25 -16.83
N SER A 56 4.71 -15.03 -16.44
CA SER A 56 4.32 -16.29 -17.10
C SER A 56 2.94 -16.77 -16.63
N GLY A 57 2.18 -17.39 -17.54
CA GLY A 57 1.10 -18.31 -17.16
C GLY A 57 -0.32 -17.75 -16.99
N LEU A 58 -0.59 -16.47 -17.25
CA LEU A 58 -1.97 -15.98 -17.28
C LEU A 58 -2.70 -16.54 -18.51
N THR A 59 -3.59 -17.51 -18.27
CA THR A 59 -4.65 -17.87 -19.22
C THR A 59 -5.54 -16.67 -19.47
N LEU A 60 -6.02 -16.52 -20.71
CA LEU A 60 -6.96 -15.45 -21.07
C LEU A 60 -8.32 -15.73 -20.43
N VAL A 61 -8.53 -15.21 -19.22
CA VAL A 61 -9.85 -15.14 -18.59
C VAL A 61 -10.66 -14.09 -19.35
N GLU A 62 -11.65 -14.55 -20.13
CA GLU A 62 -12.62 -13.66 -20.74
C GLU A 62 -13.37 -12.86 -19.64
N PRO A 63 -13.64 -11.56 -19.84
CA PRO A 63 -14.26 -10.75 -18.82
C PRO A 63 -15.68 -11.27 -18.53
N LYS A 64 -15.99 -11.48 -17.25
CA LYS A 64 -17.27 -12.05 -16.79
C LYS A 64 -18.51 -11.22 -17.22
N ASP A 65 -18.31 -9.94 -17.50
CA ASP A 65 -19.24 -9.09 -18.23
C ASP A 65 -18.52 -8.54 -19.49
N PRO A 66 -19.00 -8.80 -20.72
CA PRO A 66 -18.38 -8.28 -21.94
C PRO A 66 -18.45 -6.74 -22.05
N ASN A 67 -19.35 -6.09 -21.29
CA ASN A 67 -19.49 -4.64 -21.19
C ASN A 67 -18.51 -4.02 -20.18
N GLU A 68 -17.70 -4.82 -19.48
CA GLU A 68 -16.68 -4.34 -18.54
C GLU A 68 -15.28 -4.33 -19.19
N ALA A 69 -14.52 -3.27 -18.91
CA ALA A 69 -13.14 -3.13 -19.33
C ALA A 69 -12.28 -2.45 -18.26
N CYS A 70 -11.12 -3.02 -18.01
CA CYS A 70 -9.99 -2.35 -17.39
C CYS A 70 -9.22 -1.57 -18.47
N ALA A 71 -8.81 -0.33 -18.19
CA ALA A 71 -7.92 0.44 -19.06
C ALA A 71 -6.68 0.94 -18.32
N SER A 72 -5.55 0.94 -19.05
CA SER A 72 -4.35 1.69 -18.73
C SER A 72 -3.99 2.61 -19.90
N VAL A 73 -3.47 3.80 -19.61
CA VAL A 73 -3.26 4.87 -20.59
C VAL A 73 -1.94 5.62 -20.39
N VAL A 74 -1.28 5.92 -21.51
CA VAL A 74 -0.21 6.93 -21.60
C VAL A 74 -0.78 8.13 -22.33
N TYR A 75 -0.85 9.29 -21.68
CA TYR A 75 -1.11 10.57 -22.34
C TYR A 75 0.20 11.29 -22.67
N VAL A 76 0.27 11.85 -23.88
CA VAL A 76 1.26 12.82 -24.34
C VAL A 76 0.52 14.13 -24.67
N ALA A 77 0.67 15.12 -23.79
CA ALA A 77 0.02 16.41 -23.89
C ALA A 77 0.77 17.38 -24.83
N TRP A 78 0.05 18.40 -25.29
CA TRP A 78 0.59 19.60 -25.94
C TRP A 78 0.17 20.86 -25.17
N LYS A 79 0.86 21.97 -25.41
CA LYS A 79 0.57 23.26 -24.78
C LYS A 79 -0.85 23.73 -25.08
N GLY A 80 -1.69 23.77 -24.06
CA GLY A 80 -3.11 24.15 -24.19
C GLY A 80 -4.07 22.99 -24.51
N ALA A 81 -3.63 21.74 -24.38
CA ALA A 81 -4.55 20.63 -24.16
C ALA A 81 -5.21 20.74 -22.76
N GLU A 82 -6.37 20.13 -22.59
CA GLU A 82 -7.07 20.04 -21.30
C GLU A 82 -6.22 19.26 -20.28
N ASP A 83 -6.22 19.68 -19.00
CA ASP A 83 -5.41 19.10 -17.92
C ASP A 83 -3.88 19.03 -18.19
N ALA A 84 -3.36 19.76 -19.19
CA ALA A 84 -1.93 19.76 -19.53
C ALA A 84 -1.09 20.45 -18.43
N PRO A 85 -0.01 19.82 -17.93
CA PRO A 85 0.93 20.47 -17.00
C PRO A 85 1.62 21.71 -17.58
N ASP A 86 1.92 22.70 -16.73
CA ASP A 86 2.49 24.00 -17.14
C ASP A 86 3.88 23.91 -17.81
N ASP A 87 4.63 22.84 -17.59
CA ASP A 87 5.92 22.57 -18.22
C ASP A 87 5.80 21.96 -19.64
N VAL A 88 4.59 21.57 -20.06
CA VAL A 88 4.30 21.09 -21.42
C VAL A 88 4.31 22.26 -22.41
N THR A 89 5.52 22.58 -22.89
CA THR A 89 5.79 23.65 -23.85
C THR A 89 5.65 23.24 -25.32
N ARG A 90 5.56 21.93 -25.61
CA ARG A 90 5.53 21.35 -26.97
C ARG A 90 4.20 21.62 -27.69
N ASP A 91 4.23 21.77 -29.01
CA ASP A 91 3.02 21.89 -29.82
C ASP A 91 2.33 20.53 -30.12
N GLN A 92 1.18 20.57 -30.79
CA GLN A 92 0.38 19.39 -31.10
C GLN A 92 1.06 18.44 -32.10
N ALA A 93 1.88 18.93 -33.03
CA ALA A 93 2.61 18.07 -33.97
C ALA A 93 3.77 17.35 -33.27
N ALA A 94 4.52 18.05 -32.41
CA ALA A 94 5.56 17.47 -31.56
C ALA A 94 4.97 16.46 -30.56
N ALA A 95 3.83 16.75 -29.94
CA ALA A 95 3.11 15.81 -29.07
C ALA A 95 2.62 14.57 -29.83
N LYS A 96 2.16 14.73 -31.09
CA LYS A 96 1.75 13.59 -31.92
C LYS A 96 2.92 12.68 -32.25
N GLN A 97 4.02 13.22 -32.80
CA GLN A 97 5.23 12.44 -33.09
C GLN A 97 5.69 11.70 -31.83
N ARG A 98 5.69 12.40 -30.69
CA ARG A 98 6.10 11.82 -29.40
C ARG A 98 5.17 10.69 -28.93
N ALA A 99 3.86 10.79 -29.17
CA ALA A 99 2.93 9.69 -28.92
C ALA A 99 3.17 8.50 -29.86
N GLU A 100 3.51 8.75 -31.13
CA GLU A 100 3.83 7.69 -32.10
C GLU A 100 5.13 6.95 -31.73
N GLU A 101 6.16 7.65 -31.22
CA GLU A 101 7.37 7.06 -30.64
C GLU A 101 7.08 6.15 -29.44
N LEU A 102 6.23 6.59 -28.51
CA LEU A 102 5.84 5.80 -27.34
C LEU A 102 4.94 4.62 -27.74
N GLN A 103 4.08 4.77 -28.74
CA GLN A 103 3.22 3.70 -29.26
C GLN A 103 4.06 2.60 -29.93
N ALA A 104 5.09 2.98 -30.70
CA ALA A 104 6.04 2.04 -31.29
C ALA A 104 6.81 1.22 -30.25
N ARG A 105 7.16 1.82 -29.09
CA ARG A 105 7.78 1.11 -27.96
C ARG A 105 6.82 0.11 -27.29
N VAL A 106 5.57 0.50 -27.06
CA VAL A 106 4.52 -0.42 -26.58
C VAL A 106 4.31 -1.58 -27.57
N ALA A 107 4.28 -1.30 -28.88
CA ALA A 107 4.15 -2.31 -29.92
C ALA A 107 5.39 -3.23 -30.04
N ALA A 108 6.58 -2.75 -29.66
CA ALA A 108 7.79 -3.55 -29.54
C ALA A 108 7.85 -4.41 -28.25
N GLY A 109 6.81 -4.37 -27.41
CA GLY A 109 6.68 -5.18 -26.20
C GLY A 109 7.17 -4.50 -24.90
N GLU A 110 7.48 -3.21 -24.93
CA GLU A 110 7.77 -2.47 -23.69
C GLU A 110 6.47 -2.28 -22.87
N PRO A 111 6.45 -2.61 -21.56
CA PRO A 111 5.23 -2.50 -20.76
C PRO A 111 4.69 -1.07 -20.71
N LEU A 112 3.42 -0.87 -21.11
CA LEU A 112 2.77 0.44 -21.08
C LEU A 112 2.85 1.09 -19.70
N ALA A 113 2.80 0.30 -18.63
CA ALA A 113 2.92 0.77 -17.25
C ALA A 113 4.27 1.46 -16.93
N ALA A 114 5.38 0.98 -17.52
CA ALA A 114 6.70 1.58 -17.34
C ALA A 114 6.82 2.90 -18.13
N ILE A 115 6.29 2.94 -19.35
CA ILE A 115 6.21 4.17 -20.15
C ILE A 115 5.28 5.19 -19.50
N ALA A 116 4.19 4.75 -18.88
CA ALA A 116 3.24 5.64 -18.21
C ALA A 116 3.84 6.28 -16.96
N SER A 117 4.52 5.50 -16.10
CA SER A 117 5.13 6.02 -14.87
C SER A 117 6.33 6.93 -15.13
N ALA A 118 7.12 6.67 -16.19
CA ALA A 118 8.23 7.52 -16.59
C ALA A 118 7.79 8.75 -17.41
N GLU A 119 7.04 8.54 -18.49
CA GLU A 119 7.00 9.46 -19.64
C GLU A 119 5.60 10.02 -19.98
N SER A 120 4.52 9.61 -19.31
CA SER A 120 3.22 10.27 -19.50
C SER A 120 3.18 11.65 -18.83
N ASP A 121 2.40 12.59 -19.40
CA ASP A 121 2.18 13.92 -18.81
C ASP A 121 0.97 13.98 -17.86
N HIS A 122 0.01 13.04 -17.96
CA HIS A 122 -1.21 13.08 -17.15
C HIS A 122 -0.96 12.52 -15.73
N ALA A 123 -0.66 13.42 -14.80
CA ALA A 123 -0.23 13.10 -13.43
C ALA A 123 -1.10 12.04 -12.71
N LYS A 124 -2.43 12.12 -12.84
CA LYS A 124 -3.38 11.23 -12.13
C LYS A 124 -3.25 9.75 -12.56
N THR A 125 -2.94 9.47 -13.83
CA THR A 125 -2.69 8.09 -14.31
C THR A 125 -1.21 7.73 -14.22
N LYS A 126 -0.28 8.68 -14.36
CA LYS A 126 1.15 8.48 -14.12
C LYS A 126 1.42 7.93 -12.72
N ALA A 127 0.77 8.50 -11.69
CA ALA A 127 0.82 8.03 -10.29
C ALA A 127 0.18 6.64 -10.06
N LYS A 128 -0.47 6.06 -11.08
CA LYS A 128 -1.07 4.72 -11.07
C LYS A 128 -0.43 3.79 -12.12
N GLU A 129 0.77 4.11 -12.60
CA GLU A 129 1.48 3.34 -13.64
C GLU A 129 0.62 3.17 -14.91
N GLY A 130 -0.09 4.23 -15.28
CA GLY A 130 -1.02 4.29 -16.40
C GLY A 130 -2.46 3.89 -16.07
N GLY A 131 -2.72 3.26 -14.92
CA GLY A 131 -4.05 2.77 -14.54
C GLY A 131 -5.14 3.84 -14.61
N PHE A 132 -6.07 3.70 -15.55
CA PHE A 132 -7.20 4.61 -15.74
C PHE A 132 -8.41 4.20 -14.87
N GLY A 133 -8.67 2.90 -14.79
CA GLY A 133 -9.75 2.32 -13.99
C GLY A 133 -10.38 1.10 -14.66
N THR A 134 -11.37 0.53 -13.98
CA THR A 134 -12.18 -0.59 -14.47
C THR A 134 -13.65 -0.20 -14.39
N PHE A 135 -14.32 -0.17 -15.53
CA PHE A 135 -15.69 0.34 -15.65
C PHE A 135 -16.53 -0.54 -16.58
N THR A 136 -17.83 -0.64 -16.27
CA THR A 136 -18.84 -1.04 -17.26
C THR A 136 -19.12 0.12 -18.21
N ARG A 137 -19.50 -0.16 -19.46
CA ARG A 137 -19.70 0.86 -20.51
C ARG A 137 -20.69 1.97 -20.12
N ASP A 138 -21.72 1.65 -19.34
CA ASP A 138 -22.72 2.59 -18.81
C ASP A 138 -22.17 3.51 -17.69
N LYS A 139 -21.09 3.10 -17.03
CA LYS A 139 -20.42 3.83 -15.93
C LYS A 139 -19.07 4.40 -16.36
N TRP A 140 -18.79 4.43 -17.66
CA TRP A 140 -17.58 5.01 -18.18
C TRP A 140 -17.57 6.52 -17.94
N PRO A 141 -16.49 7.12 -17.39
CA PRO A 141 -16.43 8.57 -17.16
C PRO A 141 -16.66 9.37 -18.45
N GLU A 142 -17.78 10.11 -18.51
CA GLU A 142 -18.25 10.83 -19.72
C GLU A 142 -17.20 11.79 -20.31
N ALA A 143 -16.32 12.32 -19.48
CA ALA A 143 -15.22 13.20 -19.87
C ALA A 143 -14.12 12.51 -20.73
N TYR A 144 -14.18 11.19 -20.93
CA TYR A 144 -13.16 10.39 -21.63
C TYR A 144 -13.76 9.45 -22.71
N PRO A 145 -14.62 9.93 -23.63
CA PRO A 145 -15.41 9.06 -24.51
C PRO A 145 -14.52 8.29 -25.51
N LYS A 146 -13.50 8.94 -26.08
CA LYS A 146 -12.54 8.30 -26.99
C LYS A 146 -11.70 7.20 -26.34
N ILE A 147 -11.53 7.23 -25.01
CA ILE A 147 -10.87 6.13 -24.29
C ILE A 147 -11.82 4.93 -24.17
N ALA A 148 -13.13 5.17 -23.99
CA ALA A 148 -14.16 4.12 -24.04
C ALA A 148 -14.20 3.45 -25.42
N GLU A 149 -14.27 4.26 -26.48
CA GLU A 149 -14.26 3.79 -27.88
C GLU A 149 -13.04 2.90 -28.15
N ALA A 150 -11.84 3.36 -27.76
CA ALA A 150 -10.61 2.60 -27.89
C ALA A 150 -10.62 1.30 -27.07
N VAL A 151 -10.87 1.36 -25.75
CA VAL A 151 -10.73 0.18 -24.87
C VAL A 151 -11.75 -0.91 -25.21
N PHE A 152 -12.98 -0.55 -25.59
CA PHE A 152 -14.00 -1.54 -25.93
C PHE A 152 -13.85 -2.11 -27.35
N ALA A 153 -13.06 -1.48 -28.23
CA ALA A 153 -12.66 -2.06 -29.52
C ALA A 153 -11.50 -3.06 -29.39
N LEU A 154 -10.67 -2.93 -28.35
CA LEU A 154 -9.51 -3.78 -28.08
C LEU A 154 -9.90 -5.13 -27.42
N LYS A 155 -9.13 -6.16 -27.73
CA LYS A 155 -9.08 -7.43 -26.97
C LYS A 155 -8.29 -7.25 -25.67
N VAL A 156 -8.44 -8.19 -24.75
CA VAL A 156 -7.66 -8.20 -23.51
C VAL A 156 -6.15 -8.27 -23.81
N ASN A 157 -5.40 -7.39 -23.15
CA ASN A 157 -3.97 -7.08 -23.30
C ASN A 157 -3.56 -6.38 -24.61
N GLU A 158 -4.48 -6.16 -25.56
CA GLU A 158 -4.22 -5.44 -26.81
C GLU A 158 -4.08 -3.92 -26.57
N THR A 159 -3.32 -3.24 -27.43
CA THR A 159 -2.98 -1.81 -27.32
C THR A 159 -3.43 -1.04 -28.56
N SER A 160 -3.85 0.20 -28.37
CA SER A 160 -4.36 1.04 -29.46
C SER A 160 -3.25 1.64 -30.33
N PRO A 161 -3.57 2.07 -31.57
CA PRO A 161 -2.91 3.20 -32.21
C PRO A 161 -2.99 4.47 -31.34
N VAL A 162 -2.33 5.54 -31.75
CA VAL A 162 -2.44 6.84 -31.06
C VAL A 162 -3.86 7.42 -31.21
N VAL A 163 -4.51 7.72 -30.08
CA VAL A 163 -5.87 8.27 -30.00
C VAL A 163 -5.81 9.75 -29.63
N GLU A 164 -6.26 10.64 -30.52
CA GLU A 164 -6.28 12.09 -30.26
C GLU A 164 -7.43 12.48 -29.32
N THR A 165 -7.15 13.02 -28.14
CA THR A 165 -8.15 13.46 -27.15
C THR A 165 -7.97 14.93 -26.77
N ALA A 166 -8.94 15.51 -26.06
CA ALA A 166 -8.85 16.87 -25.54
C ALA A 166 -7.65 17.08 -24.59
N ARG A 167 -7.20 16.03 -23.89
CA ARG A 167 -6.10 16.04 -22.91
C ARG A 167 -4.74 15.62 -23.49
N GLY A 168 -4.61 15.60 -24.81
CA GLY A 168 -3.43 15.09 -25.50
C GLY A 168 -3.68 13.82 -26.30
N PHE A 169 -2.60 13.29 -26.86
CA PHE A 169 -2.59 12.02 -27.58
C PHE A 169 -2.46 10.86 -26.58
N ALA A 170 -3.37 9.90 -26.63
CA ALA A 170 -3.43 8.76 -25.73
C ALA A 170 -3.03 7.45 -26.42
N ILE A 171 -2.27 6.61 -25.72
CA ILE A 171 -2.10 5.18 -26.04
C ILE A 171 -2.88 4.41 -24.99
N VAL A 172 -3.81 3.56 -25.41
CA VAL A 172 -4.73 2.83 -24.52
C VAL A 172 -4.41 1.34 -24.58
N GLN A 173 -4.34 0.68 -23.42
CA GLN A 173 -4.33 -0.79 -23.32
C GLN A 173 -5.59 -1.25 -22.59
N ARG A 174 -6.26 -2.28 -23.13
CA ARG A 174 -7.30 -3.00 -22.38
C ARG A 174 -6.63 -4.02 -21.48
N CYS A 175 -6.59 -3.78 -20.17
CA CYS A 175 -6.13 -4.78 -19.21
C CYS A 175 -7.20 -5.85 -18.97
N ALA A 176 -6.79 -6.99 -18.41
CA ALA A 176 -7.72 -8.01 -17.93
C ALA A 176 -8.60 -7.43 -16.80
N VAL A 177 -9.87 -7.81 -16.76
CA VAL A 177 -10.78 -7.42 -15.68
C VAL A 177 -10.51 -8.32 -14.47
N ASP A 178 -9.74 -7.78 -13.54
CA ASP A 178 -9.35 -8.39 -12.26
C ASP A 178 -9.95 -7.54 -11.12
N LYS A 179 -10.46 -8.20 -10.07
CA LYS A 179 -11.23 -7.57 -8.99
C LYS A 179 -10.87 -8.13 -7.60
N ALA A 180 -10.62 -7.22 -6.67
CA ALA A 180 -10.59 -7.52 -5.24
C ALA A 180 -11.91 -7.09 -4.60
N HIS A 181 -12.36 -7.76 -3.53
CA HIS A 181 -13.36 -7.21 -2.62
C HIS A 181 -12.63 -6.85 -1.33
N THR A 182 -12.73 -5.60 -0.89
CA THR A 182 -12.12 -5.12 0.35
C THR A 182 -13.12 -4.35 1.21
N ARG A 183 -12.85 -4.35 2.51
CA ARG A 183 -13.29 -3.28 3.41
C ARG A 183 -12.10 -2.39 3.74
N HIS A 184 -12.35 -1.14 4.11
CA HIS A 184 -11.34 -0.30 4.74
C HIS A 184 -11.90 0.61 5.85
N ILE A 185 -11.01 1.08 6.71
CA ILE A 185 -11.24 2.16 7.68
C ILE A 185 -10.17 3.21 7.40
N LEU A 186 -10.55 4.34 6.82
CA LEU A 186 -9.63 5.45 6.55
C LEU A 186 -9.53 6.35 7.78
N ILE A 187 -8.31 6.53 8.28
CA ILE A 187 -7.89 7.49 9.30
C ILE A 187 -7.00 8.56 8.63
N ARG A 188 -7.48 9.79 8.49
CA ARG A 188 -6.71 10.91 7.91
C ARG A 188 -5.80 11.59 8.95
N TYR A 189 -4.88 12.44 8.51
CA TYR A 189 -4.12 13.34 9.36
C TYR A 189 -4.17 14.78 8.81
N ALA A 190 -3.79 15.75 9.63
CA ALA A 190 -3.74 17.16 9.23
C ALA A 190 -2.83 17.36 7.99
N GLY A 191 -3.42 17.77 6.87
CA GLY A 191 -2.71 17.92 5.59
C GLY A 191 -2.59 16.66 4.73
N ALA A 192 -3.36 15.60 5.02
CA ALA A 192 -3.60 14.51 4.08
C ALA A 192 -4.59 14.92 2.96
N ASP A 193 -4.58 14.21 1.83
CA ASP A 193 -5.51 14.44 0.73
C ASP A 193 -6.96 14.26 1.19
N ARG A 194 -7.77 15.31 1.02
CA ARG A 194 -9.16 15.39 1.49
C ARG A 194 -9.32 15.23 3.01
N ALA A 195 -8.32 15.62 3.80
CA ALA A 195 -8.50 15.87 5.23
C ALA A 195 -9.46 17.05 5.44
N ASP A 196 -10.46 16.83 6.29
CA ASP A 196 -11.40 17.85 6.72
C ASP A 196 -10.73 18.83 7.70
N ASP A 197 -11.19 20.09 7.72
CA ASP A 197 -10.51 21.17 8.45
C ASP A 197 -10.46 20.97 9.97
N ASP A 198 -11.27 20.08 10.55
CA ASP A 198 -11.25 19.73 11.98
C ASP A 198 -10.25 18.63 12.33
N ILE A 199 -9.70 17.91 11.34
CA ILE A 199 -8.71 16.85 11.55
C ILE A 199 -7.34 17.45 11.91
N LYS A 200 -7.12 17.66 13.23
CA LYS A 200 -5.90 18.28 13.77
C LYS A 200 -4.78 17.31 14.16
N ARG A 201 -5.04 16.00 14.23
CA ARG A 201 -4.03 15.01 14.61
C ARG A 201 -2.92 14.87 13.57
N SER A 202 -1.71 14.61 14.05
CA SER A 202 -0.52 14.36 13.25
C SER A 202 -0.58 13.01 12.50
N LYS A 203 0.37 12.82 11.57
CA LYS A 203 0.54 11.56 10.84
C LYS A 203 0.83 10.38 11.77
N ASP A 204 1.66 10.58 12.80
CA ASP A 204 2.00 9.52 13.75
C ASP A 204 0.82 9.15 14.66
N GLU A 205 -0.02 10.11 15.06
CA GLU A 205 -1.26 9.83 15.81
C GLU A 205 -2.28 9.08 14.96
N ALA A 206 -2.45 9.45 13.67
CA ALA A 206 -3.30 8.72 12.74
C ALA A 206 -2.80 7.29 12.50
N LYS A 207 -1.48 7.10 12.41
CA LYS A 207 -0.85 5.78 12.31
C LYS A 207 -1.11 4.93 13.55
N GLN A 208 -0.85 5.47 14.75
CA GLN A 208 -1.10 4.77 16.01
C GLN A 208 -2.57 4.38 16.19
N LEU A 209 -3.50 5.24 15.74
CA LEU A 209 -4.93 4.93 15.74
C LEU A 209 -5.25 3.77 14.78
N ALA A 210 -4.71 3.78 13.55
CA ALA A 210 -4.89 2.69 12.58
C ALA A 210 -4.28 1.36 13.08
N GLU A 211 -3.08 1.40 13.66
CA GLU A 211 -2.41 0.22 14.25
C GLU A 211 -3.18 -0.33 15.46
N LYS A 212 -3.74 0.54 16.31
CA LYS A 212 -4.64 0.13 17.40
C LYS A 212 -5.91 -0.52 16.86
N ILE A 213 -6.53 0.05 15.82
CA ILE A 213 -7.76 -0.50 15.22
C ILE A 213 -7.48 -1.87 14.58
N LEU A 214 -6.33 -2.03 13.92
CA LEU A 214 -5.87 -3.33 13.42
C LEU A 214 -5.75 -4.36 14.55
N ALA A 215 -5.07 -4.01 15.65
CA ALA A 215 -4.91 -4.90 16.80
C ALA A 215 -6.25 -5.24 17.49
N ASP A 216 -7.17 -4.27 17.56
CA ASP A 216 -8.53 -4.47 18.07
C ASP A 216 -9.34 -5.45 17.19
N ILE A 217 -9.22 -5.36 15.86
CA ILE A 217 -9.86 -6.29 14.91
C ILE A 217 -9.23 -7.68 14.98
N GLN A 218 -7.90 -7.78 15.04
CA GLN A 218 -7.18 -9.04 15.24
C GLN A 218 -7.50 -9.69 16.60
N GLY A 219 -7.82 -8.88 17.62
CA GLY A 219 -8.38 -9.31 18.90
C GLY A 219 -9.85 -9.74 18.85
N GLY A 220 -10.48 -9.77 17.67
CA GLY A 220 -11.84 -10.26 17.48
C GLY A 220 -12.96 -9.21 17.55
N LYS A 221 -12.65 -7.91 17.53
CA LYS A 221 -13.70 -6.88 17.33
C LYS A 221 -14.22 -6.92 15.90
N ASP A 222 -15.52 -6.68 15.77
CA ASP A 222 -16.19 -6.62 14.48
C ASP A 222 -15.67 -5.45 13.62
N PHE A 223 -15.29 -5.74 12.38
CA PHE A 223 -14.73 -4.75 11.45
C PHE A 223 -15.73 -3.65 11.11
N ALA A 224 -17.00 -4.01 10.86
CA ALA A 224 -18.02 -3.04 10.46
C ALA A 224 -18.24 -1.99 11.55
N LYS A 225 -18.35 -2.41 12.81
CA LYS A 225 -18.44 -1.49 13.96
C LYS A 225 -17.19 -0.63 14.18
N GLN A 226 -15.99 -1.11 13.84
CA GLN A 226 -14.80 -0.24 13.87
C GLN A 226 -14.79 0.75 12.70
N ALA A 227 -15.33 0.39 11.53
CA ALA A 227 -15.51 1.31 10.42
C ALA A 227 -16.59 2.38 10.70
N GLU A 228 -17.72 2.00 11.31
CA GLU A 228 -18.78 2.92 11.76
C GLU A 228 -18.28 3.91 12.83
N GLN A 229 -17.32 3.50 13.68
CA GLN A 229 -16.79 4.30 14.79
C GLN A 229 -15.59 5.18 14.43
N HIS A 230 -14.84 4.82 13.38
CA HIS A 230 -13.53 5.41 13.09
C HIS A 230 -13.28 5.71 11.61
N GLY A 231 -14.15 5.29 10.69
CA GLY A 231 -13.99 5.55 9.25
C GLY A 231 -14.37 6.98 8.89
N GLU A 232 -13.50 7.67 8.18
CA GLU A 232 -13.66 9.11 7.88
C GLU A 232 -14.08 9.38 6.42
N ASP A 233 -14.67 8.38 5.74
CA ASP A 233 -15.30 8.52 4.44
C ASP A 233 -16.66 7.81 4.37
N GLY A 234 -17.36 7.98 3.24
CA GLY A 234 -18.68 7.37 2.97
C GLY A 234 -18.68 5.84 2.83
N THR A 235 -17.65 5.14 3.31
CA THR A 235 -17.73 3.69 3.58
C THR A 235 -18.08 3.36 5.03
N ALA A 236 -17.91 4.30 5.98
CA ALA A 236 -18.18 4.09 7.40
C ALA A 236 -19.59 3.55 7.67
N GLU A 237 -20.61 4.21 7.09
CA GLU A 237 -22.04 3.83 7.20
C GLU A 237 -22.38 2.44 6.63
N ARG A 238 -21.50 1.86 5.80
CA ARG A 238 -21.61 0.51 5.23
C ARG A 238 -20.57 -0.45 5.80
N GLY A 239 -20.07 -0.19 7.01
CA GLY A 239 -19.12 -1.05 7.70
C GLY A 239 -17.77 -1.15 6.97
N GLY A 240 -17.35 -0.07 6.31
CA GLY A 240 -16.10 0.01 5.54
C GLY A 240 -16.14 -0.65 4.16
N ASP A 241 -17.28 -1.20 3.73
CA ASP A 241 -17.38 -2.03 2.53
C ASP A 241 -17.23 -1.22 1.23
N LEU A 242 -16.20 -1.50 0.43
CA LEU A 242 -16.01 -0.89 -0.90
C LEU A 242 -16.73 -1.67 -2.01
N GLY A 243 -17.11 -2.93 -1.77
CA GLY A 243 -17.56 -3.87 -2.79
C GLY A 243 -16.42 -4.38 -3.68
N PRO A 244 -16.75 -5.01 -4.83
CA PRO A 244 -15.76 -5.47 -5.80
C PRO A 244 -15.08 -4.30 -6.53
N ILE A 245 -13.86 -3.97 -6.12
CA ILE A 245 -13.00 -2.94 -6.71
C ILE A 245 -12.17 -3.53 -7.85
N GLY A 246 -12.04 -2.79 -8.97
CA GLY A 246 -11.21 -3.17 -10.11
C GLY A 246 -9.89 -2.40 -10.19
N ARG A 247 -8.99 -2.89 -11.02
CA ARG A 247 -7.69 -2.27 -11.33
C ARG A 247 -7.83 -0.82 -11.80
N GLY A 248 -6.84 0.01 -11.45
CA GLY A 248 -6.75 1.44 -11.76
C GLY A 248 -7.69 2.35 -10.95
N MET A 249 -8.63 1.80 -10.17
CA MET A 249 -9.64 2.61 -9.47
C MET A 249 -9.05 3.37 -8.28
N PHE A 250 -8.20 2.72 -7.49
CA PHE A 250 -7.63 3.27 -6.24
C PHE A 250 -6.23 3.88 -6.45
N VAL A 251 -5.68 4.46 -5.39
CA VAL A 251 -4.26 4.85 -5.34
C VAL A 251 -3.37 3.61 -5.32
N LEU A 252 -2.17 3.72 -5.90
CA LEU A 252 -1.33 2.58 -6.26
C LEU A 252 -0.94 1.70 -5.05
N ASP A 253 -0.63 2.31 -3.90
CA ASP A 253 -0.23 1.59 -2.68
C ASP A 253 -1.39 0.79 -2.08
N TYR A 254 -2.60 1.36 -2.09
CA TYR A 254 -3.83 0.66 -1.71
C TYR A 254 -4.09 -0.54 -2.63
N GLU A 255 -3.96 -0.35 -3.95
CA GLU A 255 -4.19 -1.43 -4.92
C GLU A 255 -3.15 -2.55 -4.76
N ARG A 256 -1.86 -2.20 -4.62
CA ARG A 256 -0.78 -3.17 -4.40
C ARG A 256 -1.02 -3.99 -3.14
N ALA A 257 -1.45 -3.38 -2.04
CA ALA A 257 -1.83 -4.10 -0.83
C ALA A 257 -3.05 -5.01 -1.04
N ALA A 258 -4.16 -4.49 -1.58
CA ALA A 258 -5.41 -5.23 -1.77
C ALA A 258 -5.29 -6.48 -2.68
N TRP A 259 -4.28 -6.52 -3.54
CA TRP A 259 -3.95 -7.69 -4.38
C TRP A 259 -2.77 -8.54 -3.88
N ALA A 260 -1.97 -8.06 -2.93
CA ALA A 260 -0.97 -8.87 -2.22
C ALA A 260 -1.56 -9.63 -1.02
N MET A 261 -2.68 -9.14 -0.46
CA MET A 261 -3.40 -9.76 0.65
C MET A 261 -4.19 -11.01 0.25
N THR A 262 -4.16 -12.03 1.11
CA THR A 262 -5.01 -13.23 1.06
C THR A 262 -6.43 -12.88 1.51
N PRO A 263 -7.49 -13.51 0.95
CA PRO A 263 -8.83 -13.40 1.53
C PRO A 263 -8.86 -13.76 3.02
N GLY A 264 -9.38 -12.84 3.85
CA GLY A 264 -9.36 -12.90 5.30
C GLY A 264 -8.29 -12.01 5.97
N ASP A 265 -7.22 -11.64 5.27
CA ASP A 265 -6.14 -10.82 5.83
C ASP A 265 -6.62 -9.41 6.20
N VAL A 266 -5.99 -8.83 7.23
CA VAL A 266 -6.19 -7.44 7.67
C VAL A 266 -4.84 -6.77 7.88
N ALA A 267 -4.64 -5.57 7.34
CA ALA A 267 -3.37 -4.84 7.38
C ALA A 267 -3.59 -3.31 7.43
N VAL A 268 -2.57 -2.55 7.86
CA VAL A 268 -2.53 -1.08 7.70
C VAL A 268 -1.78 -0.74 6.41
N VAL A 269 -2.35 0.15 5.60
CA VAL A 269 -1.78 0.64 4.35
C VAL A 269 -1.76 2.18 4.38
N GLU A 270 -0.59 2.79 4.17
CA GLU A 270 -0.48 4.24 4.03
C GLU A 270 -0.85 4.69 2.61
N SER A 271 -1.47 5.85 2.47
CA SER A 271 -1.66 6.54 1.19
C SER A 271 -1.67 8.06 1.37
N PRO A 272 -1.68 8.86 0.28
CA PRO A 272 -1.83 10.32 0.38
C PRO A 272 -3.06 10.79 1.18
N MET A 273 -4.13 9.99 1.24
CA MET A 273 -5.35 10.31 1.99
C MET A 273 -5.25 10.01 3.49
N GLY A 274 -4.26 9.23 3.94
CA GLY A 274 -4.12 8.80 5.34
C GLY A 274 -3.75 7.33 5.49
N PHE A 275 -4.08 6.74 6.63
CA PHE A 275 -3.89 5.31 6.90
C PHE A 275 -5.21 4.56 6.70
N HIS A 276 -5.17 3.50 5.90
CA HIS A 276 -6.29 2.59 5.71
C HIS A 276 -6.03 1.30 6.52
N VAL A 277 -6.91 0.97 7.47
CA VAL A 277 -6.99 -0.41 7.97
C VAL A 277 -7.80 -1.18 6.93
N VAL A 278 -7.15 -2.00 6.11
CA VAL A 278 -7.76 -2.75 5.00
C VAL A 278 -8.03 -4.18 5.45
N LYS A 279 -9.20 -4.73 5.09
CA LYS A 279 -9.50 -6.16 5.14
C LYS A 279 -9.78 -6.68 3.74
N ARG A 280 -9.18 -7.80 3.37
CA ARG A 280 -9.47 -8.50 2.12
C ARG A 280 -10.64 -9.46 2.35
N GLU A 281 -11.71 -9.29 1.58
CA GLU A 281 -12.87 -10.18 1.61
C GLU A 281 -12.69 -11.39 0.66
N GLY A 282 -13.61 -12.36 0.78
CA GLY A 282 -13.65 -13.64 0.06
C GLY A 282 -13.75 -13.54 -1.46
#